data_AF-F2U9D4-F1
#
_entry.id   AF-F2U9D4-F1
#
_cell.length_a   1.000
_cell.length_b   1.000
_cell.length_c   1.000
_cell.angle_alpha   90.00
_cell.angle_beta   90.00
_cell.angle_gamma   90.00
#
_symmetry.space_group_name_H-M   'P 1'
#
loop_
_entity.id
_entity.type
_entity.pdbx_description
1 polymer ?
#
loop_
_entity_poly.entity_id
_entity_poly.type
_entity_poly.pdbx_seq_one_letter_code
_entity_poly.pdbx_strand_id
1 'polypeptide(L)'
;MAGLTQAMMEAASRGEMFEQEREPYDDEVLMCGYLIKLGHRVKNWKHRWVVVRGNGRLQYFKQSPTAAKPLIAMRPQGQINLRRDCLELITWNRCNEVMQDLSARTVQTIKWPDLGNEHSAFGIRTTYRDFLLVAPDGDAQSWVQGLDEVCRRCDIYEGIDQMCSSSNDKTSGSGNGNGKPHPDRSSTLPSSPFNSMPPTLASERAYSQASRPRPAATRLPEGTFDFDEEDNDDDDDDTDDDPGAGYERVRDALDASHTSQSAPSSTASLVHSPARAS
;
A
#
# COMPACT_ATOMS: atom_id res chain seq x y z
N MET A 1 -21.26 -43.69 31.72
CA MET A 1 -20.48 -42.48 32.06
C MET A 1 -18.99 -42.82 32.24
N ALA A 2 -18.35 -43.45 31.26
CA ALA A 2 -16.93 -43.87 31.36
C ALA A 2 -16.14 -43.71 30.04
N GLY A 3 -16.74 -43.13 29.00
CA GLY A 3 -16.11 -43.05 27.66
C GLY A 3 -15.42 -41.72 27.34
N LEU A 4 -15.55 -40.69 28.19
CA LEU A 4 -15.03 -39.35 27.92
C LEU A 4 -13.55 -39.15 28.32
N THR A 5 -12.99 -40.03 29.15
CA THR A 5 -11.61 -39.88 29.64
C THR A 5 -10.56 -40.56 28.75
N GLN A 6 -10.96 -41.58 27.97
CA GLN A 6 -10.01 -42.37 27.17
C GLN A 6 -9.63 -41.66 25.86
N ALA A 7 -10.57 -40.97 25.22
CA ALA A 7 -10.30 -40.17 24.02
C ALA A 7 -9.37 -38.97 24.30
N MET A 8 -9.50 -38.34 25.48
CA MET A 8 -8.64 -37.23 25.87
C MET A 8 -7.19 -37.67 26.20
N MET A 9 -7.01 -38.89 26.74
CA MET A 9 -5.67 -39.45 26.97
C MET A 9 -4.99 -39.92 25.67
N GLU A 10 -5.76 -40.42 24.69
CA GLU A 10 -5.20 -40.81 23.39
C GLU A 10 -4.78 -39.61 22.53
N ALA A 11 -5.44 -38.46 22.65
CA ALA A 11 -5.03 -37.22 21.98
C ALA A 11 -3.70 -36.69 22.55
N ALA A 12 -3.52 -36.74 23.87
CA ALA A 12 -2.29 -36.30 24.54
C ALA A 12 -1.05 -37.17 24.18
N SER A 13 -1.26 -38.45 23.82
CA SER A 13 -0.18 -39.38 23.50
C SER A 13 0.29 -39.34 22.02
N ARG A 14 -0.42 -38.62 21.13
CA ARG A 14 -0.04 -38.50 19.70
C ARG A 14 0.94 -37.38 19.41
N GLY A 15 1.38 -36.62 20.41
CA GLY A 15 2.22 -35.44 20.17
C GLY A 15 1.49 -34.35 19.37
N GLU A 16 0.17 -34.46 19.23
CA GLU A 16 -0.71 -33.34 18.89
C GLU A 16 -0.84 -32.46 20.14
N MET A 17 0.30 -31.90 20.56
CA MET A 17 0.27 -30.63 21.25
C MET A 17 -0.51 -29.71 20.34
N PHE A 18 -1.74 -29.39 20.73
CA PHE A 18 -2.45 -28.25 20.20
C PHE A 18 -1.44 -27.10 20.22
N GLU A 19 -0.88 -26.74 19.06
CA GLU A 19 -0.46 -25.38 18.79
C GLU A 19 -1.73 -24.56 18.89
N GLN A 20 -2.13 -24.30 20.12
CA GLN A 20 -3.17 -23.37 20.45
C GLN A 20 -2.69 -22.06 19.86
N GLU A 21 -3.37 -21.60 18.79
CA GLU A 21 -3.08 -20.37 18.07
C GLU A 21 -2.81 -19.28 19.10
N ARG A 22 -1.54 -19.07 19.38
CA ARG A 22 -1.12 -18.20 20.46
C ARG A 22 -1.35 -16.80 19.94
N GLU A 23 -2.21 -16.04 20.61
CA GLU A 23 -2.35 -14.64 20.23
C GLU A 23 -0.96 -13.99 20.30
N PRO A 24 -0.49 -13.33 19.22
CA PRO A 24 0.80 -12.67 19.24
C PRO A 24 0.81 -11.61 20.34
N TYR A 25 1.94 -11.46 21.02
CA TYR A 25 2.05 -10.42 22.06
C TYR A 25 1.91 -9.03 21.41
N ASP A 26 1.38 -8.06 22.15
CA ASP A 26 1.12 -6.71 21.64
C ASP A 26 2.32 -6.06 20.95
N ASP A 27 3.54 -6.28 21.48
CA ASP A 27 4.78 -5.71 20.96
C ASP A 27 5.54 -6.62 20.00
N GLU A 28 5.05 -7.84 19.76
CA GLU A 28 5.65 -8.80 18.82
C GLU A 28 5.63 -8.23 17.41
N VAL A 29 6.77 -8.26 16.72
CA VAL A 29 6.85 -7.82 15.32
C VAL A 29 6.38 -8.96 14.43
N LEU A 30 5.25 -8.75 13.75
CA LEU A 30 4.65 -9.74 12.86
C LEU A 30 5.27 -9.71 11.47
N MET A 31 5.54 -8.50 10.98
CA MET A 31 6.17 -8.28 9.69
C MET A 31 6.93 -6.97 9.70
N CYS A 32 8.05 -6.94 8.98
CA CYS A 32 8.81 -5.74 8.75
C CYS A 32 9.56 -5.83 7.42
N GLY A 33 9.82 -4.67 6.82
CA GLY A 33 10.57 -4.60 5.59
C GLY A 33 10.53 -3.20 5.02
N TYR A 34 11.30 -2.98 3.96
CA TYR A 34 11.26 -1.73 3.23
C TYR A 34 10.08 -1.70 2.26
N LEU A 35 9.33 -0.61 2.29
CA LEU A 35 8.29 -0.28 1.32
C LEU A 35 8.53 1.13 0.77
N ILE A 36 8.08 1.37 -0.44
CA ILE A 36 8.04 2.71 -1.03
C ILE A 36 6.61 3.21 -0.88
N LYS A 37 6.40 4.30 -0.12
CA LYS A 37 5.07 4.86 0.13
C LYS A 37 4.86 6.21 -0.55
N LEU A 38 3.65 6.47 -1.02
CA LEU A 38 3.27 7.80 -1.49
C LEU A 38 3.11 8.78 -0.31
N GLY A 39 3.71 9.96 -0.42
CA GLY A 39 3.57 11.05 0.56
C GLY A 39 2.14 11.59 0.62
N HIS A 40 1.72 12.05 1.81
CA HIS A 40 0.35 12.53 2.02
C HIS A 40 0.16 13.97 1.53
N ARG A 41 0.98 14.91 2.02
CA ARG A 41 0.97 16.33 1.64
C ARG A 41 1.61 16.52 0.26
N VAL A 42 2.88 16.17 0.14
CA VAL A 42 3.63 16.17 -1.13
C VAL A 42 3.56 14.76 -1.72
N LYS A 43 3.04 14.61 -2.95
CA LYS A 43 2.80 13.31 -3.59
C LYS A 43 4.07 12.69 -4.20
N ASN A 44 5.10 12.58 -3.37
CA ASN A 44 6.37 11.94 -3.72
C ASN A 44 6.46 10.55 -3.09
N TRP A 45 7.12 9.64 -3.78
CA TRP A 45 7.40 8.29 -3.27
C TRP A 45 8.58 8.33 -2.31
N LYS A 46 8.41 7.75 -1.11
CA LYS A 46 9.41 7.75 -0.05
C LYS A 46 9.69 6.33 0.42
N HIS A 47 10.96 5.94 0.40
CA HIS A 47 11.42 4.66 0.93
C HIS A 47 11.34 4.67 2.46
N ARG A 48 10.66 3.69 3.06
CA ARG A 48 10.41 3.64 4.51
C ARG A 48 10.52 2.21 5.02
N TRP A 49 11.19 2.04 6.16
CA TRP A 49 11.15 0.78 6.90
C TRP A 49 9.82 0.69 7.62
N VAL A 50 9.01 -0.30 7.27
CA VAL A 50 7.67 -0.52 7.83
C VAL A 50 7.73 -1.67 8.82
N VAL A 51 7.02 -1.53 9.93
CA VAL A 51 6.88 -2.56 10.97
C VAL A 51 5.42 -2.67 11.36
N VAL A 52 4.88 -3.89 11.39
CA VAL A 52 3.55 -4.21 11.92
C VAL A 52 3.72 -5.06 13.17
N ARG A 53 3.01 -4.68 14.23
CA ARG A 53 3.07 -5.37 15.52
C ARG A 53 1.78 -6.13 15.83
N GLY A 54 1.86 -7.05 16.80
CA GLY A 54 0.75 -7.86 17.30
C GLY A 54 -0.49 -7.04 17.67
N ASN A 55 -0.31 -5.89 18.31
CA ASN A 55 -1.38 -4.96 18.68
C ASN A 55 -2.06 -4.25 17.49
N GLY A 56 -1.67 -4.55 16.25
CA GLY A 56 -2.23 -3.95 15.04
C GLY A 56 -1.69 -2.56 14.70
N ARG A 57 -0.62 -2.11 15.37
CA ARG A 57 0.06 -0.87 14.96
C ARG A 57 0.98 -1.15 13.78
N LEU A 58 0.75 -0.43 12.68
CA LEU A 58 1.71 -0.26 11.61
C LEU A 58 2.46 1.06 11.85
N GLN A 59 3.78 1.00 11.90
CA GLN A 59 4.65 2.17 12.02
C GLN A 59 5.67 2.17 10.88
N TYR A 60 6.06 3.36 10.44
CA TYR A 60 7.08 3.48 9.40
C TYR A 60 8.17 4.50 9.76
N PHE A 61 9.41 4.18 9.40
CA PHE A 61 10.62 4.88 9.81
C PHE A 61 11.44 5.30 8.59
N LYS A 62 12.32 6.29 8.74
CA LYS A 62 13.23 6.72 7.65
C LYS A 62 14.21 5.59 7.25
N GLN A 63 14.64 4.78 8.20
CA GLN A 63 15.67 3.75 8.04
C GLN A 63 15.30 2.50 8.86
N SER A 64 15.93 1.36 8.56
CA SER A 64 15.84 0.13 9.36
C SER A 64 16.57 0.26 10.71
N PRO A 65 16.18 -0.51 11.73
CA PRO A 65 16.92 -0.55 12.99
C PRO A 65 18.34 -1.07 12.78
N THR A 66 19.27 -0.60 13.60
CA THR A 66 20.67 -1.04 13.64
C THR A 66 21.07 -1.40 15.07
N ALA A 67 22.23 -2.03 15.26
CA ALA A 67 22.73 -2.33 16.61
C ALA A 67 22.92 -1.05 17.46
N ALA A 68 23.34 0.05 16.83
CA ALA A 68 23.52 1.34 17.51
C ALA A 68 22.18 2.07 17.76
N LYS A 69 21.16 1.80 16.94
CA LYS A 69 19.85 2.44 17.04
C LYS A 69 18.75 1.37 16.90
N PRO A 70 18.39 0.70 18.02
CA PRO A 70 17.35 -0.31 18.01
C PRO A 70 15.97 0.33 17.75
N LEU A 71 15.02 -0.47 17.29
CA LEU A 71 13.69 0.00 16.88
C LEU A 71 12.96 0.82 17.96
N ILE A 72 13.10 0.44 19.23
CA ILE A 72 12.49 1.15 20.37
C ILE A 72 13.04 2.57 20.57
N ALA A 73 14.27 2.83 20.14
CA ALA A 73 14.92 4.14 20.23
C ALA A 73 14.69 5.01 18.96
N MET A 74 13.90 4.52 18.00
CA MET A 74 13.63 5.22 16.74
C MET A 74 12.30 5.98 16.80
N ARG A 75 12.28 7.21 16.28
CA ARG A 75 11.04 7.99 16.11
C ARG A 75 10.31 7.56 14.82
N PRO A 76 9.07 7.06 14.89
CA PRO A 76 8.29 6.78 13.70
C PRO A 76 7.96 8.07 12.96
N GLN A 77 7.95 8.00 11.63
CA GLN A 77 7.52 9.07 10.73
C GLN A 77 6.00 9.10 10.54
N GLY A 78 5.33 8.07 11.04
CA GLY A 78 3.89 7.99 11.18
C GLY A 78 3.46 6.58 11.54
N GLN A 79 2.17 6.46 11.83
CA GLN A 79 1.58 5.24 12.30
C GLN A 79 0.12 5.10 11.84
N ILE A 80 -0.36 3.87 11.84
CA ILE A 80 -1.74 3.48 11.56
C ILE A 80 -2.15 2.49 12.64
N ASN A 81 -3.32 2.66 13.23
CA ASN A 81 -3.92 1.59 14.03
C ASN A 81 -4.78 0.74 13.11
N LEU A 82 -4.23 -0.35 12.57
CA LEU A 82 -4.91 -1.18 11.58
C LEU A 82 -6.24 -1.72 12.12
N ARG A 83 -6.27 -2.15 13.39
CA ARG A 83 -7.48 -2.68 14.04
C ARG A 83 -8.55 -1.64 14.35
N ARG A 84 -8.33 -0.35 14.09
CA ARG A 84 -9.31 0.72 14.36
C ARG A 84 -9.56 1.64 13.18
N ASP A 85 -8.56 1.79 12.32
CA ASP A 85 -8.56 2.80 11.28
C ASP A 85 -8.60 2.16 9.89
N CYS A 86 -8.20 0.88 9.73
CA CYS A 86 -8.20 0.22 8.43
C CYS A 86 -9.62 -0.22 8.07
N LEU A 87 -10.11 0.31 6.94
CA LEU A 87 -11.41 -0.06 6.39
C LEU A 87 -11.25 -1.18 5.36
N GLU A 88 -10.22 -1.10 4.53
CA GLU A 88 -10.05 -1.99 3.38
C GLU A 88 -8.57 -2.08 2.98
N LEU A 89 -8.16 -3.27 2.54
CA LEU A 89 -6.89 -3.44 1.83
C LEU A 89 -7.15 -3.40 0.32
N ILE A 90 -6.44 -2.49 -0.35
CA ILE A 90 -6.64 -2.18 -1.76
C ILE A 90 -5.63 -2.97 -2.58
N THR A 91 -6.12 -3.77 -3.51
CA THR A 91 -5.30 -4.52 -4.47
C THR A 91 -4.85 -3.62 -5.62
N TRP A 92 -3.84 -4.05 -6.39
CA TRP A 92 -3.32 -3.32 -7.55
C TRP A 92 -4.41 -2.72 -8.45
N ASN A 93 -5.43 -3.53 -8.79
CA ASN A 93 -6.48 -3.15 -9.72
C ASN A 93 -7.19 -1.86 -9.28
N ARG A 94 -7.51 -1.75 -7.99
CA ARG A 94 -8.15 -0.55 -7.42
C ARG A 94 -7.16 0.53 -7.02
N CYS A 95 -5.90 0.19 -6.75
CA CYS A 95 -4.88 1.21 -6.50
C CYS A 95 -4.73 2.20 -7.68
N ASN A 96 -4.92 1.74 -8.91
CA ASN A 96 -4.90 2.62 -10.09
C ASN A 96 -6.04 3.65 -10.07
N GLU A 97 -7.25 3.24 -9.72
CA GLU A 97 -8.40 4.14 -9.59
C GLU A 97 -8.18 5.18 -8.50
N VAL A 98 -7.68 4.73 -7.34
CA VAL A 98 -7.33 5.61 -6.21
C VAL A 98 -6.24 6.62 -6.61
N MET A 99 -5.23 6.19 -7.35
CA MET A 99 -4.16 7.06 -7.83
C MET A 99 -4.67 8.12 -8.82
N GLN A 100 -5.57 7.74 -9.73
CA GLN A 100 -6.19 8.67 -10.68
C GLN A 100 -7.03 9.73 -9.96
N ASP A 101 -7.84 9.31 -8.99
CA ASP A 101 -8.65 10.20 -8.15
C ASP A 101 -7.77 11.15 -7.31
N LEU A 102 -6.66 10.64 -6.72
CA LEU A 102 -5.67 11.48 -6.04
C LEU A 102 -5.01 12.50 -6.97
N SER A 103 -4.66 12.11 -8.20
CA SER A 103 -4.06 13.00 -9.20
C SER A 103 -5.04 14.13 -9.58
N ALA A 104 -6.31 13.78 -9.79
CA ALA A 104 -7.36 14.75 -10.12
C ALA A 104 -7.57 15.77 -8.98
N ARG A 105 -7.59 15.32 -7.73
CA ARG A 105 -7.80 16.21 -6.56
C ARG A 105 -6.63 17.12 -6.24
N THR A 106 -5.40 16.70 -6.54
CA THR A 106 -4.19 17.45 -6.18
C THR A 106 -3.65 18.31 -7.33
N VAL A 107 -4.18 18.15 -8.54
CA VAL A 107 -3.65 18.78 -9.76
C VAL A 107 -2.16 18.41 -9.99
N GLN A 108 -1.71 17.31 -9.38
CA GLN A 108 -0.38 16.75 -9.55
C GLN A 108 -0.51 15.47 -10.36
N THR A 109 0.37 15.28 -11.35
CA THR A 109 0.46 14.00 -12.06
C THR A 109 1.21 13.01 -11.18
N ILE A 110 0.48 12.08 -10.56
CA ILE A 110 1.09 11.02 -9.76
C ILE A 110 1.28 9.81 -10.66
N LYS A 111 2.51 9.30 -10.72
CA LYS A 111 2.84 8.06 -11.43
C LYS A 111 3.36 7.04 -10.42
N TRP A 112 3.10 5.76 -10.67
CA TRP A 112 3.79 4.70 -9.95
C TRP A 112 5.31 4.83 -10.15
N PRO A 113 6.13 4.44 -9.14
CA PRO A 113 7.56 4.29 -9.35
C PRO A 113 7.81 3.14 -10.35
N ASP A 114 8.99 3.08 -10.96
CA ASP A 114 9.32 2.04 -11.96
C ASP A 114 9.17 0.60 -11.42
N LEU A 115 9.31 0.44 -10.10
CA LEU A 115 9.13 -0.83 -9.39
C LEU A 115 7.66 -1.20 -9.18
N GLY A 116 6.72 -0.25 -9.36
CA GLY A 116 5.29 -0.43 -9.14
C GLY A 116 4.62 -1.22 -10.27
N ASN A 117 4.15 -2.42 -9.95
CA ASN A 117 3.41 -3.31 -10.84
C ASN A 117 2.37 -4.11 -10.04
N GLU A 118 1.65 -5.01 -10.70
CA GLU A 118 0.55 -5.78 -10.11
C GLU A 118 0.93 -6.71 -8.96
N HIS A 119 2.20 -7.09 -8.87
CA HIS A 119 2.72 -7.97 -7.82
C HIS A 119 3.42 -7.18 -6.70
N SER A 120 3.83 -5.94 -6.95
CA SER A 120 4.58 -5.14 -6.00
C SER A 120 3.75 -4.05 -5.34
N ALA A 121 2.63 -3.60 -5.91
CA ALA A 121 1.87 -2.47 -5.39
C ALA A 121 0.55 -2.87 -4.75
N PHE A 122 0.21 -2.19 -3.65
CA PHE A 122 -1.02 -2.36 -2.89
C PHE A 122 -1.35 -1.07 -2.13
N GLY A 123 -2.50 -1.03 -1.48
CA GLY A 123 -2.92 0.10 -0.67
C GLY A 123 -3.61 -0.29 0.62
N ILE A 124 -3.68 0.68 1.52
CA ILE A 124 -4.41 0.59 2.78
C ILE A 124 -5.37 1.78 2.81
N ARG A 125 -6.67 1.51 2.76
CA ARG A 125 -7.69 2.52 3.00
C ARG A 125 -7.94 2.64 4.48
N THR A 126 -7.83 3.87 4.97
CA THR A 126 -8.22 4.20 6.34
C THR A 126 -9.38 5.17 6.36
N THR A 127 -9.98 5.36 7.54
CA THR A 127 -11.04 6.36 7.79
C THR A 127 -10.69 7.78 7.35
N TYR A 128 -9.40 8.13 7.33
CA TYR A 128 -8.95 9.50 7.05
C TYR A 128 -8.16 9.65 5.75
N ARG A 129 -7.52 8.58 5.27
CA ARG A 129 -6.67 8.65 4.08
C ARG A 129 -6.37 7.28 3.47
N ASP A 130 -6.04 7.32 2.19
CA ASP A 130 -5.49 6.17 1.47
C ASP A 130 -3.95 6.20 1.52
N PHE A 131 -3.36 5.03 1.77
CA PHE A 131 -1.92 4.81 1.67
C PHE A 131 -1.66 3.93 0.45
N LEU A 132 -0.86 4.42 -0.49
CA LEU A 132 -0.37 3.63 -1.61
C LEU A 132 1.07 3.23 -1.35
N LEU A 133 1.36 1.94 -1.53
CA LEU A 133 2.59 1.27 -1.14
C LEU A 133 3.11 0.41 -2.29
N VAL A 134 4.44 0.28 -2.38
CA VAL A 134 5.13 -0.63 -3.29
C VAL A 134 6.16 -1.42 -2.50
N ALA A 135 6.11 -2.75 -2.59
CA ALA A 135 7.10 -3.70 -2.09
C ALA A 135 8.19 -3.91 -3.16
N PRO A 136 9.41 -3.38 -2.98
CA PRO A 136 10.46 -3.45 -4.00
C PRO A 136 10.79 -4.87 -4.46
N ASP A 137 10.70 -5.82 -3.54
CA ASP A 137 11.06 -7.23 -3.77
C ASP A 137 9.93 -8.04 -4.44
N GLY A 138 8.79 -7.42 -4.76
CA GLY A 138 7.65 -8.09 -5.42
C GLY A 138 6.71 -8.84 -4.47
N ASP A 139 6.89 -8.69 -3.16
CA ASP A 139 6.14 -9.43 -2.14
C ASP A 139 4.83 -8.74 -1.67
N ALA A 140 4.14 -7.97 -2.53
CA ALA A 140 2.93 -7.26 -2.08
C ALA A 140 1.84 -8.21 -1.57
N GLN A 141 1.73 -9.40 -2.17
CA GLN A 141 0.77 -10.41 -1.74
C GLN A 141 1.03 -10.87 -0.30
N SER A 142 2.28 -11.10 0.09
CA SER A 142 2.66 -11.47 1.45
C SER A 142 2.32 -10.37 2.46
N TRP A 143 2.55 -9.10 2.07
CA TRP A 143 2.14 -7.95 2.87
C TRP A 143 0.63 -7.88 3.03
N VAL A 144 -0.14 -7.99 1.94
CA VAL A 144 -1.60 -7.95 1.97
C VAL A 144 -2.15 -9.07 2.84
N GLN A 145 -1.65 -10.30 2.71
CA GLN A 145 -2.12 -11.44 3.51
C GLN A 145 -1.86 -11.25 5.01
N GLY A 146 -0.66 -10.82 5.40
CA GLY A 146 -0.38 -10.62 6.81
C GLY A 146 -1.05 -9.37 7.39
N LEU A 147 -1.26 -8.31 6.60
CA LEU A 147 -2.09 -7.18 7.01
C LEU A 147 -3.56 -7.59 7.18
N ASP A 148 -4.09 -8.41 6.27
CA ASP A 148 -5.45 -8.94 6.33
C ASP A 148 -5.66 -9.77 7.61
N GLU A 149 -4.70 -10.63 7.96
CA GLU A 149 -4.71 -11.37 9.23
C GLU A 149 -4.73 -10.45 10.47
N VAL A 150 -4.02 -9.33 10.42
CA VAL A 150 -4.03 -8.34 11.50
C VAL A 150 -5.36 -7.59 11.56
N CYS A 151 -5.91 -7.22 10.40
CA CYS A 151 -7.14 -6.45 10.27
C CYS A 151 -8.40 -7.27 10.53
N ARG A 152 -8.43 -8.58 10.26
CA ARG A 152 -9.60 -9.46 10.51
C ARG A 152 -10.04 -9.53 11.97
N ARG A 153 -9.20 -9.06 12.90
CA ARG A 153 -9.54 -8.90 14.33
C ARG A 153 -10.28 -7.57 14.62
N CYS A 154 -10.73 -6.86 13.58
CA CYS A 154 -11.39 -5.56 13.66
C CYS A 154 -12.85 -5.63 13.17
N ASP A 155 -13.77 -5.02 13.91
CA ASP A 155 -15.20 -5.02 13.56
C ASP A 155 -15.55 -4.14 12.34
N ILE A 156 -14.71 -3.14 12.02
CA ILE A 156 -14.98 -2.18 10.93
C ILE A 156 -14.24 -2.52 9.63
N TYR A 157 -13.47 -3.61 9.63
CA TYR A 157 -12.68 -4.01 8.47
C TYR A 157 -13.55 -4.78 7.47
N GLU A 158 -13.64 -4.27 6.24
CA GLU A 158 -14.50 -4.82 5.18
C GLU A 158 -13.83 -5.95 4.39
N GLY A 159 -12.53 -6.20 4.64
CA GLY A 159 -11.71 -7.20 3.96
C GLY A 159 -10.74 -6.62 2.94
N ILE A 160 -10.22 -7.50 2.11
CA ILE A 160 -9.53 -7.16 0.85
C ILE A 160 -10.63 -6.83 -0.16
N ASP A 161 -10.46 -5.78 -0.99
CA ASP A 161 -11.49 -5.27 -1.91
C ASP A 161 -12.47 -6.38 -2.40
N GLN A 162 -13.75 -6.25 -2.05
CA GLN A 162 -14.77 -7.31 -2.20
C GLN A 162 -15.10 -7.72 -3.66
N MET A 163 -14.39 -7.23 -4.68
CA MET A 163 -14.78 -7.40 -6.09
C MET A 163 -14.23 -8.64 -6.79
N CYS A 164 -13.38 -9.46 -6.18
CA CYS A 164 -12.90 -10.70 -6.83
C CYS A 164 -13.87 -11.91 -6.71
N SER A 165 -15.00 -11.78 -6.02
CA SER A 165 -15.97 -12.88 -5.86
C SER A 165 -17.02 -12.96 -6.98
N SER A 166 -17.00 -12.03 -7.96
CA SER A 166 -17.93 -12.08 -9.09
C SER A 166 -17.25 -12.64 -10.34
N SER A 167 -17.20 -13.98 -10.48
CA SER A 167 -17.42 -14.72 -11.74
C SER A 167 -16.95 -16.18 -11.64
N ASN A 168 -17.71 -17.03 -10.94
CA ASN A 168 -17.86 -18.44 -11.30
C ASN A 168 -19.12 -19.01 -10.65
N ASP A 169 -20.27 -18.49 -11.06
CA ASP A 169 -21.51 -19.26 -10.96
C ASP A 169 -22.38 -19.01 -12.20
N LYS A 170 -22.01 -19.69 -13.28
CA LYS A 170 -22.96 -20.01 -14.37
C LYS A 170 -23.17 -21.52 -14.37
N THR A 171 -23.82 -22.00 -13.32
CA THR A 171 -24.50 -23.29 -13.35
C THR A 171 -25.94 -23.08 -13.83
N SER A 172 -26.37 -23.91 -14.78
CA SER A 172 -27.73 -24.10 -15.33
C SER A 172 -28.20 -23.22 -16.50
N GLY A 173 -28.36 -23.90 -17.65
CA GLY A 173 -28.92 -23.34 -18.87
C GLY A 173 -28.96 -24.36 -20.01
N SER A 174 -29.51 -25.55 -19.73
CA SER A 174 -29.91 -26.50 -20.76
C SER A 174 -30.94 -25.85 -21.68
N GLY A 175 -30.59 -25.64 -22.96
CA GLY A 175 -31.46 -25.04 -23.96
C GLY A 175 -31.02 -25.41 -25.37
N ASN A 176 -31.43 -26.61 -25.80
CA ASN A 176 -31.44 -27.02 -27.20
C ASN A 176 -32.33 -26.06 -28.01
N GLY A 177 -31.79 -25.46 -29.07
CA GLY A 177 -32.55 -24.58 -29.95
C GLY A 177 -31.85 -24.31 -31.27
N ASN A 178 -32.04 -25.20 -32.23
CA ASN A 178 -31.76 -25.00 -33.65
C ASN A 178 -32.51 -23.76 -34.19
N GLY A 179 -31.82 -22.83 -34.83
CA GLY A 179 -32.43 -21.70 -35.53
C GLY A 179 -31.45 -21.00 -36.47
N LYS A 180 -31.71 -21.10 -37.77
CA LYS A 180 -30.90 -20.63 -38.92
C LYS A 180 -30.70 -19.10 -38.98
N PRO A 181 -29.67 -18.62 -39.70
CA PRO A 181 -29.42 -17.19 -39.94
C PRO A 181 -30.28 -16.64 -41.10
N HIS A 182 -30.64 -15.35 -41.04
CA HIS A 182 -31.15 -14.59 -42.18
C HIS A 182 -30.56 -13.16 -42.20
N PRO A 183 -30.19 -12.62 -43.38
CA PRO A 183 -29.52 -11.32 -43.52
C PRO A 183 -30.47 -10.14 -43.76
N ASP A 184 -29.87 -8.95 -43.62
CA ASP A 184 -30.19 -7.62 -44.16
C ASP A 184 -31.51 -6.93 -43.80
N ARG A 185 -31.39 -5.72 -43.24
CA ARG A 185 -32.05 -4.52 -43.79
C ARG A 185 -31.54 -3.19 -43.22
N SER A 186 -31.24 -2.32 -44.17
CA SER A 186 -30.79 -0.93 -44.07
C SER A 186 -31.77 0.04 -43.38
N SER A 187 -31.18 1.11 -42.85
CA SER A 187 -31.58 2.52 -42.96
C SER A 187 -32.99 2.94 -42.55
N THR A 188 -33.11 3.80 -41.53
CA THR A 188 -33.63 5.17 -41.69
C THR A 188 -33.43 6.02 -40.43
N LEU A 189 -32.74 7.15 -40.60
CA LEU A 189 -32.77 8.31 -39.69
C LEU A 189 -34.07 9.10 -39.93
N PRO A 190 -34.53 9.85 -38.92
CA PRO A 190 -35.09 11.17 -39.22
C PRO A 190 -34.52 12.29 -38.32
N SER A 191 -33.99 13.29 -39.03
CA SER A 191 -33.94 14.73 -38.82
C SER A 191 -34.67 15.38 -37.63
N SER A 192 -33.95 16.30 -36.97
CA SER A 192 -34.42 17.44 -36.16
C SER A 192 -35.44 18.34 -36.89
N PRO A 193 -36.15 19.22 -36.16
CA PRO A 193 -35.73 20.64 -36.19
C PRO A 193 -35.90 21.42 -34.87
N PHE A 194 -35.00 22.40 -34.72
CA PHE A 194 -35.19 23.76 -34.16
C PHE A 194 -36.40 24.05 -33.24
N ASN A 195 -36.14 24.53 -32.01
CA ASN A 195 -36.46 25.93 -31.67
C ASN A 195 -35.97 26.39 -30.28
N SER A 196 -35.41 27.61 -30.30
CA SER A 196 -35.60 28.73 -29.36
C SER A 196 -35.01 28.68 -27.94
N MET A 197 -33.89 29.39 -27.79
CA MET A 197 -33.54 30.16 -26.59
C MET A 197 -34.58 31.26 -26.30
N PRO A 198 -34.75 31.65 -25.03
CA PRO A 198 -35.08 33.02 -24.65
C PRO A 198 -33.91 33.75 -23.96
N PRO A 199 -33.88 35.10 -23.99
CA PRO A 199 -32.81 35.90 -23.41
C PRO A 199 -33.19 36.54 -22.05
N THR A 200 -32.17 37.11 -21.39
CA THR A 200 -32.19 38.23 -20.43
C THR A 200 -32.87 38.03 -19.05
N LEU A 201 -32.13 38.27 -17.95
CA LEU A 201 -32.01 39.59 -17.31
C LEU A 201 -31.12 39.52 -16.06
N ALA A 202 -30.38 40.60 -15.88
CA ALA A 202 -29.55 40.90 -14.72
C ALA A 202 -30.38 41.03 -13.43
N SER A 203 -29.80 40.61 -12.31
CA SER A 203 -30.08 41.25 -11.02
C SER A 203 -28.83 41.22 -10.15
N GLU A 204 -28.13 42.35 -10.13
CA GLU A 204 -27.27 42.75 -9.03
C GLU A 204 -28.04 42.69 -7.72
N ARG A 205 -27.50 42.00 -6.72
CA ARG A 205 -27.84 42.26 -5.32
C ARG A 205 -26.58 42.66 -4.59
N ALA A 206 -26.52 43.95 -4.31
CA ALA A 206 -25.59 44.60 -3.41
C ALA A 206 -25.63 43.92 -2.03
N TYR A 207 -24.45 43.53 -1.54
CA TYR A 207 -24.23 43.25 -0.13
C TYR A 207 -24.11 44.58 0.61
N SER A 208 -25.18 44.97 1.31
CA SER A 208 -25.14 46.08 2.26
C SER A 208 -24.30 45.68 3.49
N GLN A 209 -23.25 46.47 3.71
CA GLN A 209 -22.50 46.56 4.96
C GLN A 209 -23.44 46.96 6.10
N ALA A 210 -23.43 46.18 7.18
CA ALA A 210 -24.03 46.55 8.46
C ALA A 210 -22.98 46.43 9.56
N SER A 211 -22.31 47.55 9.83
CA SER A 211 -21.43 47.75 10.98
C SER A 211 -22.23 47.61 12.28
N ARG A 212 -21.93 46.60 13.08
CA ARG A 212 -22.43 46.50 14.46
C ARG A 212 -21.48 47.24 15.41
N PRO A 213 -22.00 48.06 16.35
CA PRO A 213 -21.17 48.68 17.38
C PRO A 213 -20.72 47.64 18.41
N ARG A 214 -19.41 47.66 18.69
CA ARG A 214 -18.72 46.84 19.67
C ARG A 214 -18.94 47.43 21.08
N PRO A 215 -19.45 46.69 22.08
CA PRO A 215 -19.55 47.21 23.44
C PRO A 215 -18.17 47.34 24.10
N ALA A 216 -18.01 48.41 24.87
CA ALA A 216 -16.79 48.79 25.59
C ALA A 216 -16.36 47.69 26.57
N ALA A 217 -15.12 47.24 26.45
CA ALA A 217 -14.48 46.33 27.39
C ALA A 217 -13.94 47.12 28.59
N THR A 218 -14.39 46.72 29.78
CA THR A 218 -13.91 47.16 31.08
C THR A 218 -12.44 46.76 31.25
N ARG A 219 -11.61 47.75 31.59
CA ARG A 219 -10.17 47.63 31.85
C ARG A 219 -9.94 46.88 33.16
N LEU A 220 -9.29 45.72 33.11
CA LEU A 220 -8.74 45.01 34.28
C LEU A 220 -7.22 45.24 34.36
N PRO A 221 -6.62 45.22 35.56
CA PRO A 221 -5.23 45.59 35.78
C PRO A 221 -4.25 44.54 35.26
N GLU A 222 -3.14 45.05 34.74
CA GLU A 222 -1.99 44.33 34.21
C GLU A 222 -1.37 43.42 35.29
N GLY A 223 -1.49 42.11 35.08
CA GLY A 223 -0.62 41.11 35.66
C GLY A 223 0.31 40.60 34.57
N THR A 224 1.55 41.06 34.59
CA THR A 224 2.67 40.51 33.83
C THR A 224 2.85 39.04 34.22
N PHE A 225 2.43 38.16 33.32
CA PHE A 225 2.73 36.74 33.36
C PHE A 225 3.65 36.49 32.16
N ASP A 226 4.96 36.48 32.43
CA ASP A 226 5.98 36.03 31.49
C ASP A 226 5.73 34.55 31.22
N PHE A 227 5.07 34.27 30.10
CA PHE A 227 5.02 32.95 29.52
C PHE A 227 6.15 32.93 28.51
N ASP A 228 7.27 32.31 28.88
CA ASP A 228 8.35 31.99 27.95
C ASP A 228 7.76 31.12 26.83
N GLU A 229 7.47 31.79 25.72
CA GLU A 229 7.07 31.23 24.44
C GLU A 229 8.34 30.58 23.87
N GLU A 230 8.65 29.37 24.36
CA GLU A 230 9.67 28.52 23.74
C GLU A 230 9.19 28.20 22.33
N ASP A 231 9.73 28.96 21.38
CA ASP A 231 9.80 28.70 19.96
C ASP A 231 10.16 27.21 19.75
N ASN A 232 9.14 26.37 19.59
CA ASN A 232 9.30 25.09 18.91
C ASN A 232 9.40 25.41 17.42
N ASP A 233 10.58 25.88 17.02
CA ASP A 233 11.09 25.74 15.66
C ASP A 233 11.14 24.23 15.37
N ASP A 234 9.98 23.67 14.98
CA ASP A 234 9.91 22.48 14.16
C ASP A 234 10.53 22.85 12.80
N ASP A 235 11.87 22.94 12.79
CA ASP A 235 12.70 22.84 11.61
C ASP A 235 12.38 21.49 10.97
N ASP A 236 11.34 21.48 10.14
CA ASP A 236 11.19 20.60 8.99
C ASP A 236 12.38 20.90 8.05
N ASP A 237 13.59 20.53 8.50
CA ASP A 237 14.77 20.37 7.67
C ASP A 237 14.48 19.19 6.75
N ASP A 238 13.69 19.48 5.70
CA ASP A 238 13.65 18.76 4.44
C ASP A 238 15.01 18.97 3.73
N THR A 239 16.12 18.65 4.41
CA THR A 239 17.35 18.30 3.72
C THR A 239 16.98 17.09 2.87
N ASP A 240 16.82 17.36 1.57
CA ASP A 240 16.66 16.40 0.50
C ASP A 240 17.84 15.41 0.58
N ASP A 241 17.69 14.37 1.41
CA ASP A 241 18.45 13.15 1.33
C ASP A 241 18.20 12.58 -0.07
N ASP A 242 19.10 12.94 -0.98
CA ASP A 242 19.19 12.46 -2.35
C ASP A 242 18.94 10.95 -2.40
N PRO A 243 17.76 10.50 -2.88
CA PRO A 243 17.44 9.08 -2.94
C PRO A 243 18.23 8.34 -4.03
N GLY A 244 19.05 9.05 -4.82
CA GLY A 244 19.76 8.50 -5.98
C GLY A 244 20.96 7.62 -5.65
N ALA A 245 21.73 7.94 -4.61
CA ALA A 245 23.03 7.28 -4.40
C ALA A 245 22.94 5.84 -3.84
N GLY A 246 21.80 5.45 -3.26
CA GLY A 246 21.61 4.11 -2.69
C GLY A 246 21.13 3.06 -3.69
N TYR A 247 20.50 3.49 -4.80
CA TYR A 247 19.79 2.59 -5.70
C TYR A 247 20.71 1.86 -6.70
N GLU A 248 21.81 2.48 -7.13
CA GLU A 248 22.76 1.83 -8.04
C GLU A 248 23.49 0.65 -7.39
N ARG A 249 23.75 0.71 -6.07
CA ARG A 249 24.55 -0.32 -5.38
C ARG A 249 23.82 -1.65 -5.19
N VAL A 250 22.48 -1.69 -5.28
CA VAL A 250 21.69 -2.93 -5.19
C VAL A 250 21.50 -3.57 -6.57
N ARG A 251 21.43 -2.75 -7.64
CA ARG A 251 21.39 -3.26 -9.03
C ARG A 251 22.69 -4.00 -9.40
N ASP A 252 23.84 -3.46 -9.02
CA ASP A 252 25.14 -4.06 -9.34
C ASP A 252 25.37 -5.43 -8.67
N ALA A 253 24.68 -5.72 -7.55
CA ALA A 253 24.82 -6.99 -6.85
C ALA A 253 24.03 -8.15 -7.50
N LEU A 254 22.94 -7.85 -8.22
CA LEU A 254 22.10 -8.85 -8.89
C LEU A 254 22.64 -9.25 -10.27
N ASP A 255 23.27 -8.32 -11.00
CA ASP A 255 23.91 -8.63 -12.29
C ASP A 255 25.25 -9.37 -12.14
N ALA A 256 25.94 -9.22 -11.00
CA ALA A 256 27.20 -9.94 -10.75
C ALA A 256 27.02 -11.44 -10.50
N SER A 257 25.82 -11.92 -10.16
CA SER A 257 25.56 -13.34 -9.88
C SER A 257 25.29 -14.22 -11.11
N HIS A 258 25.21 -13.65 -12.33
CA HIS A 258 24.90 -14.42 -13.55
C HIS A 258 26.09 -14.66 -14.50
N THR A 259 27.30 -14.19 -14.19
CA THR A 259 28.50 -14.44 -15.02
C THR A 259 29.49 -15.33 -14.29
N SER A 260 29.17 -16.61 -14.16
CA SER A 260 30.14 -17.65 -13.78
C SER A 260 29.65 -19.03 -14.20
N GLN A 261 29.84 -19.39 -15.48
CA GLN A 261 30.06 -20.77 -15.92
C GLN A 261 30.31 -20.86 -17.44
N SER A 262 31.57 -21.05 -17.82
CA SER A 262 32.00 -21.95 -18.91
C SER A 262 33.53 -21.88 -19.05
N ALA A 263 34.22 -22.67 -18.24
CA ALA A 263 35.62 -23.01 -18.49
C ALA A 263 35.67 -24.05 -19.63
N PRO A 264 36.46 -23.85 -20.70
CA PRO A 264 36.65 -24.87 -21.71
C PRO A 264 37.56 -25.99 -21.20
N SER A 265 37.10 -27.22 -21.40
CA SER A 265 37.76 -28.48 -21.10
C SER A 265 39.08 -28.64 -21.86
N SER A 266 40.09 -29.07 -21.12
CA SER A 266 41.37 -29.54 -21.64
C SER A 266 41.19 -30.70 -22.60
N THR A 267 41.69 -30.57 -23.83
CA THR A 267 42.02 -31.68 -24.72
C THR A 267 43.53 -31.75 -24.87
N ALA A 268 44.12 -32.70 -24.14
CA ALA A 268 45.51 -33.09 -24.29
C ALA A 268 45.67 -33.90 -25.59
N SER A 269 46.30 -33.31 -26.60
CA SER A 269 46.76 -34.02 -27.79
C SER A 269 48.22 -34.43 -27.60
N LEU A 270 48.39 -35.70 -27.25
CA LEU A 270 49.65 -36.43 -27.19
C LEU A 270 50.12 -36.70 -28.64
N VAL A 271 51.13 -35.97 -29.12
CA VAL A 271 51.73 -36.22 -30.45
C VAL A 271 53.15 -36.77 -30.30
N HIS A 272 53.36 -37.86 -31.03
CA HIS A 272 54.49 -38.78 -31.01
C HIS A 272 55.84 -38.15 -31.37
N SER A 273 56.88 -38.57 -30.65
CA SER A 273 58.26 -38.61 -31.17
C SER A 273 58.44 -39.81 -32.10
N PRO A 274 59.29 -39.69 -33.14
CA PRO A 274 60.17 -40.80 -33.43
C PRO A 274 61.62 -40.41 -33.77
N ALA A 275 62.47 -41.38 -33.43
CA ALA A 275 63.64 -41.85 -34.16
C ALA A 275 64.96 -41.06 -34.05
N ARG A 276 65.85 -41.76 -33.35
CA ARG A 276 67.30 -41.70 -33.28
C ARG A 276 67.90 -42.57 -34.41
N ALA A 277 68.88 -42.05 -35.15
CA ALA A 277 69.94 -42.77 -35.87
C ALA A 277 70.93 -41.69 -36.36
N SER A 278 72.16 -41.64 -35.82
CA SER A 278 73.39 -42.26 -36.37
C SER A 278 73.88 -41.57 -37.64
#